data_AF-A0A848XKX8-F1
#
_entry.id   AF-A0A848XKX8-F1
#
_cell.length_a   1.000
_cell.length_b   1.000
_cell.length_c   1.000
_cell.angle_alpha   90.00
_cell.angle_beta   90.00
_cell.angle_gamma   90.00
#
_symmetry.space_group_name_H-M   'P 1'
#
loop_
_entity.id
_entity.type
_entity.pdbx_description
1 polymer ?
#
loop_
_entity_poly.entity_id
_entity_poly.type
_entity_poly.pdbx_seq_one_letter_code
_entity_poly.pdbx_strand_id
1 'polypeptide(L)'
;MMRSALPTAGCLFLVAGAHLAAQQSKTPWTPLDRGSDNIEVVGHLPLGPHNNLADMDIEQEPGRPYAYVARARYDGLGPVGMVIVDLSDPANPTKITEWQIENQDLHIGGARDVKYFRWNDRVYVVQSLQFRQGGPNTDLGAVVLDVTDLP
;
A
#
# COMPACT_ATOMS: atom_id res chain seq x y z
N MET A 1 -56.66 -24.93 -52.50
CA MET A 1 -55.24 -24.80 -52.94
C MET A 1 -54.47 -24.05 -51.86
N MET A 2 -53.23 -24.47 -51.68
CA MET A 2 -52.37 -24.35 -50.49
C MET A 2 -51.65 -23.00 -50.38
N ARG A 3 -51.24 -22.64 -49.13
CA ARG A 3 -50.09 -21.79 -48.67
C ARG A 3 -50.52 -20.55 -47.86
N SER A 4 -50.45 -20.59 -46.53
CA SER A 4 -49.29 -20.42 -45.62
C SER A 4 -48.92 -18.96 -45.31
N ALA A 5 -49.09 -18.54 -44.05
CA ALA A 5 -48.09 -17.84 -43.23
C ALA A 5 -48.71 -17.48 -41.85
N LEU A 6 -48.16 -18.05 -40.78
CA LEU A 6 -48.22 -17.55 -39.40
C LEU A 6 -46.96 -16.68 -39.16
N PRO A 7 -46.79 -16.01 -38.00
CA PRO A 7 -47.67 -15.12 -37.24
C PRO A 7 -46.91 -13.81 -36.88
N THR A 8 -47.52 -12.81 -36.23
CA THR A 8 -46.71 -11.86 -35.43
C THR A 8 -47.52 -11.30 -34.27
N ALA A 9 -47.45 -11.99 -33.13
CA ALA A 9 -47.82 -11.42 -31.85
C ALA A 9 -46.74 -10.40 -31.47
N GLY A 10 -47.08 -9.11 -31.44
CA GLY A 10 -46.20 -8.07 -30.94
C GLY A 10 -46.05 -8.19 -29.42
N CYS A 11 -44.96 -8.80 -28.97
CA CYS A 11 -44.55 -8.73 -27.57
C CYS A 11 -44.12 -7.29 -27.24
N LEU A 12 -44.92 -6.60 -26.44
CA LEU A 12 -44.52 -5.36 -25.79
C LEU A 12 -43.56 -5.72 -24.64
N PHE A 13 -42.25 -5.69 -24.90
CA PHE A 13 -41.26 -5.76 -23.84
C PHE A 13 -41.10 -4.36 -23.22
N LEU A 14 -41.81 -4.12 -22.11
CA LEU A 14 -41.45 -3.07 -21.17
C LEU A 14 -40.12 -3.48 -20.51
N VAL A 15 -39.02 -2.91 -21.00
CA VAL A 15 -37.73 -2.97 -20.29
C VAL A 15 -37.87 -2.06 -19.07
N ALA A 16 -38.27 -2.63 -17.94
CA ALA A 16 -38.09 -1.99 -16.65
C ALA A 16 -36.58 -1.87 -16.43
N GLY A 17 -36.03 -0.68 -16.69
CA GLY A 17 -34.66 -0.34 -16.35
C GLY A 17 -34.49 -0.49 -14.84
N ALA A 18 -33.93 -1.62 -14.40
CA ALA A 18 -33.45 -1.75 -13.04
C ALA A 18 -32.31 -0.73 -12.90
N HIS A 19 -32.60 0.39 -12.23
CA HIS A 19 -31.59 1.30 -11.75
C HIS A 19 -30.71 0.52 -10.77
N LEU A 20 -29.59 -0.01 -11.25
CA LEU A 20 -28.44 -0.30 -10.40
C LEU A 20 -27.87 1.06 -9.98
N ALA A 21 -28.56 1.73 -9.06
CA ALA A 21 -27.90 2.73 -8.25
C ALA A 21 -26.82 1.97 -7.49
N ALA A 22 -25.56 2.19 -7.86
CA ALA A 22 -24.43 1.75 -7.06
C ALA A 22 -24.69 2.29 -5.64
N GLN A 23 -25.00 1.39 -4.70
CA GLN A 23 -25.22 1.75 -3.32
C GLN A 23 -23.87 2.19 -2.78
N GLN A 24 -23.57 3.47 -2.93
CA GLN A 24 -22.36 4.09 -2.42
C GLN A 24 -22.35 3.80 -0.92
N SER A 25 -21.47 2.91 -0.49
CA SER A 25 -21.29 2.59 0.92
C SER A 25 -21.07 3.92 1.64
N LYS A 26 -21.98 4.29 2.55
CA LYS A 26 -21.77 5.42 3.44
C LYS A 26 -20.59 5.05 4.35
N THR A 27 -19.38 5.34 3.90
CA THR A 27 -18.19 5.28 4.76
C THR A 27 -18.39 6.35 5.83
N PRO A 28 -18.26 6.00 7.12
CA PRO A 28 -18.51 6.94 8.21
C PRO A 28 -17.46 8.06 8.30
N TRP A 29 -16.40 8.01 7.50
CA TRP A 29 -15.34 9.02 7.47
C TRP A 29 -15.29 9.81 6.17
N THR A 30 -14.79 11.04 6.27
CA THR A 30 -14.46 11.93 5.15
C THR A 30 -13.06 12.53 5.34
N PRO A 31 -12.49 13.22 4.34
CA PRO A 31 -11.25 13.96 4.55
C PRO A 31 -11.34 15.04 5.65
N LEU A 32 -12.53 15.61 5.87
CA LEU A 32 -12.79 16.62 6.91
C LEU A 32 -13.16 16.00 8.27
N ASP A 33 -13.70 14.78 8.24
CA ASP A 33 -14.12 14.00 9.41
C ASP A 33 -13.38 12.67 9.39
N ARG A 34 -12.12 12.72 9.81
CA ARG A 34 -11.19 11.59 9.74
C ARG A 34 -11.38 10.70 10.97
N GLY A 35 -11.42 9.39 10.78
CA GLY A 35 -11.52 8.41 11.88
C GLY A 35 -12.81 7.60 11.83
N SER A 36 -13.35 7.28 13.00
CA SER A 36 -14.67 6.66 13.18
C SER A 36 -15.25 7.09 14.53
N ASP A 37 -16.48 6.66 14.84
CA ASP A 37 -17.15 6.91 16.12
C ASP A 37 -16.30 6.57 17.36
N ASN A 38 -15.29 5.70 17.21
CA ASN A 38 -14.43 5.19 18.27
C ASN A 38 -12.94 5.17 17.94
N ILE A 39 -12.49 5.79 16.84
CA ILE A 39 -11.08 5.86 16.43
C ILE A 39 -10.76 7.28 15.96
N GLU A 40 -9.72 7.87 16.53
CA GLU A 40 -9.20 9.18 16.12
C GLU A 40 -7.98 9.02 15.19
N VAL A 41 -7.96 9.77 14.08
CA VAL A 41 -6.74 9.89 13.25
C VAL A 41 -5.84 10.95 13.86
N VAL A 42 -4.80 10.49 14.58
CA VAL A 42 -3.88 11.35 15.34
C VAL A 42 -2.87 12.10 14.44
N GLY A 43 -2.37 11.45 13.39
CA GLY A 43 -1.33 12.01 12.52
C GLY A 43 -1.40 11.49 11.08
N HIS A 44 -0.67 12.14 10.18
CA HIS A 44 -0.55 11.72 8.78
C HIS A 44 0.80 12.17 8.21
N LEU A 45 1.54 11.24 7.58
CA LEU A 45 2.80 11.52 6.90
C LEU A 45 2.74 11.04 5.44
N PRO A 46 2.78 11.94 4.44
CA PRO A 46 2.86 11.53 3.04
C PRO A 46 4.23 10.92 2.73
N LEU A 47 4.27 9.68 2.26
CA LEU A 47 5.53 8.93 2.05
C LEU A 47 5.83 8.55 0.59
N GLY A 48 4.94 8.91 -0.34
CA GLY A 48 5.11 8.62 -1.75
C GLY A 48 3.85 8.94 -2.56
N PRO A 49 3.90 8.78 -3.89
CA PRO A 49 2.72 8.89 -4.73
C PRO A 49 1.73 7.75 -4.45
N HIS A 50 0.56 7.83 -5.09
CA HIS A 50 -0.41 6.74 -5.13
C HIS A 50 0.29 5.43 -5.53
N ASN A 51 -0.14 4.30 -4.96
CA ASN A 51 0.41 2.97 -5.25
C ASN A 51 1.94 2.84 -5.10
N ASN A 52 2.55 3.61 -4.19
CA ASN A 52 3.99 3.50 -3.88
C ASN A 52 4.33 2.87 -2.52
N LEU A 53 3.36 2.70 -1.63
CA LEU A 53 3.57 2.11 -0.31
C LEU A 53 3.09 0.66 -0.28
N ALA A 54 3.74 -0.16 0.54
CA ALA A 54 3.36 -1.54 0.80
C ALA A 54 3.20 -1.75 2.32
N ASP A 55 3.64 -2.90 2.83
CA ASP A 55 3.54 -3.25 4.24
C ASP A 55 4.43 -2.34 5.12
N MET A 56 4.19 -2.40 6.42
CA MET A 56 4.99 -1.71 7.42
C MET A 56 5.11 -2.54 8.70
N ASP A 57 6.11 -2.23 9.50
CA ASP A 57 6.32 -2.76 10.84
C ASP A 57 6.73 -1.64 11.79
N ILE A 58 6.51 -1.82 13.10
CA ILE A 58 6.72 -0.79 14.11
C ILE A 58 7.51 -1.39 15.28
N GLU A 59 8.57 -0.72 15.70
CA GLU A 59 9.29 -1.08 16.91
C GLU A 59 8.37 -0.95 18.14
N GLN A 60 8.32 -2.01 18.94
CA GLN A 60 7.55 -2.06 20.20
C GLN A 60 8.38 -1.67 21.43
N GLU A 61 9.51 -1.00 21.24
CA GLU A 61 10.37 -0.58 22.33
C GLU A 61 10.13 0.87 22.72
N PRO A 62 9.89 1.16 24.03
CA PRO A 62 9.54 2.51 24.47
C PRO A 62 10.53 3.60 24.05
N GLY A 63 11.82 3.28 23.93
CA GLY A 63 12.87 4.25 23.57
C GLY A 63 13.13 4.39 22.07
N ARG A 64 12.43 3.61 21.23
CA ARG A 64 12.65 3.58 19.78
C ARG A 64 11.30 3.46 19.06
N PRO A 65 10.45 4.49 19.11
CA PRO A 65 9.13 4.47 18.50
C PRO A 65 9.23 4.64 16.98
N TYR A 66 9.93 3.74 16.29
CA TYR A 66 10.14 3.87 14.85
C TYR A 66 9.21 2.95 14.06
N ALA A 67 8.74 3.46 12.92
CA ALA A 67 8.08 2.65 11.91
C ALA A 67 8.97 2.47 10.68
N TYR A 68 8.93 1.27 10.12
CA TYR A 68 9.56 0.89 8.88
C TYR A 68 8.48 0.71 7.83
N VAL A 69 8.49 1.53 6.77
CA VAL A 69 7.44 1.54 5.75
C VAL A 69 8.05 1.16 4.40
N ALA A 70 7.60 0.04 3.84
CA ALA A 70 8.08 -0.45 2.56
C ALA A 70 7.54 0.40 1.40
N ARG A 71 8.38 0.61 0.38
CA ARG A 71 8.04 1.30 -0.86
C ARG A 71 8.26 0.43 -2.09
N ALA A 72 7.21 0.29 -2.88
CA ALA A 72 7.19 -0.49 -4.10
C ALA A 72 6.69 0.35 -5.27
N ARG A 73 6.99 -0.07 -6.49
CA ARG A 73 6.56 0.65 -7.69
C ARG A 73 5.53 -0.19 -8.44
N TYR A 74 4.24 0.03 -8.14
CA TYR A 74 3.15 -0.72 -8.78
C TYR A 74 2.62 -0.04 -10.05
N ASP A 75 2.64 1.29 -10.12
CA ASP A 75 2.14 2.09 -11.25
C ASP A 75 3.26 2.85 -12.00
N GLY A 76 4.51 2.52 -11.73
CA GLY A 76 5.68 3.10 -12.39
C GLY A 76 6.21 4.38 -11.74
N LEU A 77 5.57 4.91 -10.69
CA LEU A 77 6.00 6.13 -10.01
C LEU A 77 6.57 5.86 -8.61
N GLY A 78 7.48 6.73 -8.19
CA GLY A 78 8.00 6.78 -6.84
C GLY A 78 9.20 5.86 -6.55
N PRO A 79 9.82 6.05 -5.38
CA PRO A 79 11.01 5.32 -4.97
C PRO A 79 10.72 3.87 -4.60
N VAL A 80 11.72 2.99 -4.72
CA VAL A 80 11.68 1.58 -4.27
C VAL A 80 12.65 1.38 -3.12
N GLY A 81 12.17 0.82 -2.00
CA GLY A 81 12.99 0.57 -0.82
C GLY A 81 12.18 0.68 0.46
N MET A 82 12.68 1.44 1.44
CA MET A 82 12.07 1.58 2.77
C MET A 82 12.22 3.01 3.29
N VAL A 83 11.23 3.50 4.01
CA VAL A 83 11.32 4.72 4.82
C VAL A 83 11.31 4.37 6.30
N ILE A 84 12.14 5.06 7.08
CA ILE A 84 12.16 4.95 8.54
C ILE A 84 11.54 6.23 9.10
N VAL A 85 10.53 6.08 9.94
CA VAL A 85 9.71 7.17 10.48
C VAL A 85 9.83 7.18 12.00
N ASP A 86 10.03 8.37 12.57
CA ASP A 86 9.91 8.62 14.01
C ASP A 86 8.44 8.84 14.37
N LEU A 87 7.96 8.09 15.37
CA LEU A 87 6.64 8.19 15.97
C LEU A 87 6.70 8.64 17.44
N SER A 88 7.79 9.26 17.88
CA SER A 88 7.94 9.82 19.24
C SER A 88 6.85 10.84 19.59
N ASP A 89 6.40 11.61 18.60
CA ASP A 89 5.14 12.37 18.62
C ASP A 89 4.20 11.82 17.52
N PRO A 90 3.21 10.96 17.87
CA PRO A 90 2.28 10.39 16.90
C PRO A 90 1.40 11.42 16.18
N ALA A 91 1.26 12.65 16.71
CA ALA A 91 0.52 13.72 16.04
C ALA A 91 1.36 14.40 14.95
N ASN A 92 2.69 14.33 15.05
CA ASN A 92 3.64 14.93 14.12
C ASN A 92 4.73 13.92 13.71
N PRO A 93 4.37 12.79 13.08
CA PRO A 93 5.36 11.80 12.64
C PRO A 93 6.33 12.40 11.63
N THR A 94 7.62 12.07 11.73
CA THR A 94 8.65 12.61 10.83
C THR A 94 9.48 11.51 10.18
N LYS A 95 9.92 11.75 8.94
CA LYS A 95 10.88 10.83 8.29
C LYS A 95 12.26 11.03 8.92
N ILE A 96 12.83 9.96 9.48
CA ILE A 96 14.23 9.94 9.93
C ILE A 96 15.14 9.84 8.72
N THR A 97 14.97 8.77 7.95
CA THR A 97 15.81 8.46 6.78
C THR A 97 15.11 7.46 5.86
N GLU A 98 15.77 7.08 4.78
CA GLU A 98 15.29 6.07 3.85
C GLU A 98 16.44 5.26 3.23
N TRP A 99 16.13 4.01 2.90
CA TRP A 99 16.95 3.20 2.01
C TRP A 99 16.24 3.06 0.67
N GLN A 100 16.99 3.14 -0.42
CA GLN A 100 16.48 2.90 -1.78
C GLN A 100 17.35 1.87 -2.46
N ILE A 101 16.73 0.99 -3.25
CA ILE A 101 17.49 0.06 -4.08
C ILE A 101 18.20 0.83 -5.20
N GLU A 102 19.46 0.50 -5.43
CA GLU A 102 20.24 1.01 -6.53
C GLU A 102 19.58 0.72 -7.89
N ASN A 103 19.72 1.65 -8.83
CA ASN A 103 19.14 1.53 -10.18
C ASN A 103 17.63 1.16 -10.16
N GLN A 104 16.87 1.72 -9.22
CA GLN A 104 15.44 1.44 -9.05
C GLN A 104 14.60 1.57 -10.33
N ASP A 105 15.00 2.41 -11.28
CA ASP A 105 14.30 2.60 -12.55
C ASP A 105 14.40 1.40 -13.49
N LEU A 106 15.38 0.51 -13.26
CA LEU A 106 15.51 -0.75 -14.00
C LEU A 106 14.66 -1.88 -13.39
N HIS A 107 14.13 -1.69 -12.19
CA HIS A 107 13.39 -2.71 -11.45
C HIS A 107 11.88 -2.62 -11.73
N ILE A 108 11.25 -3.79 -11.81
CA ILE A 108 9.79 -3.92 -11.94
C ILE A 108 9.26 -4.61 -10.69
N GLY A 109 8.57 -3.89 -9.81
CA GLY A 109 8.13 -4.40 -8.51
C GLY A 109 8.69 -3.55 -7.37
N GLY A 110 9.15 -4.19 -6.29
CA GLY A 110 9.78 -3.46 -5.19
C GLY A 110 9.62 -4.13 -3.84
N ALA A 111 9.70 -3.32 -2.79
CA ALA A 111 9.59 -3.77 -1.42
C ALA A 111 8.24 -4.43 -1.11
N ARG A 112 8.22 -5.35 -0.16
CA ARG A 112 7.02 -6.03 0.36
C ARG A 112 7.04 -5.93 1.88
N ASP A 113 6.73 -7.03 2.56
CA ASP A 113 6.78 -7.13 4.01
C ASP A 113 8.13 -6.69 4.59
N VAL A 114 8.08 -6.14 5.79
CA VAL A 114 9.23 -5.70 6.55
C VAL A 114 9.14 -6.29 7.96
N LYS A 115 10.29 -6.71 8.49
CA LYS A 115 10.39 -7.23 9.86
C LYS A 115 11.63 -6.67 10.52
N TYR A 116 11.48 -6.15 11.72
CA TYR A 116 12.64 -5.82 12.55
C TYR A 116 12.91 -6.95 13.55
N PHE A 117 14.17 -7.11 13.94
CA PHE A 117 14.57 -8.02 15.00
C PHE A 117 15.82 -7.53 15.69
N ARG A 118 16.06 -8.05 16.89
CA ARG A 118 17.30 -7.82 17.64
C ARG A 118 18.17 -9.04 17.66
N TRP A 119 19.47 -8.77 17.65
CA TRP A 119 20.47 -9.78 17.86
C TRP A 119 21.64 -9.16 18.64
N ASN A 120 21.86 -9.66 19.86
CA ASN A 120 22.76 -9.06 20.84
C ASN A 120 22.40 -7.58 21.11
N ASP A 121 23.38 -6.69 20.99
CA ASP A 121 23.29 -5.25 21.18
C ASP A 121 22.85 -4.50 19.91
N ARG A 122 22.47 -5.23 18.85
CA ARG A 122 22.12 -4.65 17.54
C ARG A 122 20.67 -4.83 17.16
N VAL A 123 20.20 -3.89 16.35
CA VAL A 123 18.85 -3.86 15.78
C VAL A 123 18.96 -3.93 14.27
N TYR A 124 18.21 -4.87 13.69
CA TYR A 124 18.20 -5.10 12.25
C TYR A 124 16.79 -4.99 11.69
N VAL A 125 16.70 -4.59 10.44
CA VAL A 125 15.49 -4.63 9.65
C VAL A 125 15.73 -5.49 8.42
N VAL A 126 14.81 -6.42 8.16
CA VAL A 126 14.74 -7.20 6.93
C VAL A 126 13.67 -6.59 6.05
N GLN A 127 14.09 -5.96 4.96
CA GLN A 127 13.16 -5.49 3.93
C GLN A 127 13.05 -6.56 2.85
N SER A 128 11.91 -7.24 2.78
CA SER A 128 11.66 -8.18 1.68
C SER A 128 11.38 -7.45 0.37
N LEU A 129 11.75 -8.09 -0.74
CA LEU A 129 11.69 -7.54 -2.09
C LEU A 129 11.05 -8.57 -3.01
N GLN A 130 10.29 -8.09 -3.98
CA GLN A 130 9.75 -8.94 -5.03
C GLN A 130 9.77 -8.19 -6.36
N PHE A 131 10.67 -8.64 -7.23
CA PHE A 131 10.85 -8.14 -8.58
C PHE A 131 10.31 -9.12 -9.63
N ARG A 132 9.73 -8.57 -10.70
CA ARG A 132 9.27 -9.32 -11.87
C ARG A 132 10.40 -9.49 -12.87
N GLN A 133 10.26 -10.49 -13.74
CA GLN A 133 11.14 -10.62 -14.91
C GLN A 133 11.11 -9.37 -15.80
N GLY A 134 12.23 -9.10 -16.47
CA GLY A 134 12.42 -7.92 -17.31
C GLY A 134 13.29 -6.83 -16.70
N GLY A 135 13.81 -7.04 -15.49
CA GLY A 135 14.78 -6.18 -14.80
C GLY A 135 15.81 -6.99 -14.01
N PRO A 136 16.75 -6.33 -13.31
CA PRO A 136 17.74 -7.00 -12.46
C PRO A 136 17.11 -7.57 -11.18
N ASN A 137 17.87 -8.39 -10.45
CA ASN A 137 17.57 -8.84 -9.09
C ASN A 137 16.25 -9.61 -8.94
N THR A 138 15.82 -10.36 -9.96
CA THR A 138 14.58 -11.17 -9.90
C THR A 138 14.63 -12.29 -8.85
N ASP A 139 15.82 -12.63 -8.38
CA ASP A 139 16.11 -13.62 -7.35
C ASP A 139 16.44 -12.99 -5.98
N LEU A 140 16.46 -11.65 -5.87
CA LEU A 140 16.69 -10.95 -4.62
C LEU A 140 15.44 -11.01 -3.74
N GLY A 141 15.53 -11.78 -2.65
CA GLY A 141 14.41 -11.95 -1.71
C GLY A 141 14.32 -10.87 -0.63
N ALA A 142 15.46 -10.37 -0.12
CA ALA A 142 15.50 -9.37 0.94
C ALA A 142 16.86 -8.69 1.07
N VAL A 143 16.88 -7.53 1.71
CA VAL A 143 18.08 -6.90 2.27
C VAL A 143 17.98 -6.83 3.80
N VAL A 144 19.12 -6.93 4.48
CA VAL A 144 19.23 -6.78 5.94
C VAL A 144 19.98 -5.48 6.23
N LEU A 145 19.35 -4.60 6.98
CA LEU A 145 19.84 -3.26 7.31
C LEU A 145 20.10 -3.18 8.81
N ASP A 146 21.31 -2.76 9.20
CA ASP A 146 21.61 -2.41 10.59
C ASP A 146 21.06 -1.01 10.88
N VAL A 147 20.18 -0.93 11.88
CA VAL A 147 19.49 0.30 12.29
C VAL A 147 19.75 0.62 13.76
N THR A 148 20.83 0.06 14.33
CA THR A 148 21.17 0.20 15.75
C THR A 148 21.30 1.67 16.14
N ASP A 149 21.97 2.46 15.29
CA ASP A 149 22.34 3.86 15.59
C ASP A 149 21.30 4.90 15.12
N LEU A 150 20.03 4.51 14.93
CA LEU A 150 18.94 5.46 14.74
C LEU A 150 18.81 6.42 15.96
N PRO A 151 18.46 7.69 15.73
CA PRO A 151 18.55 8.78 16.72
C PRO A 151 17.52 8.75 17.83
#